data_AF-A0A7V9DM78-F1
#
_entry.id   AF-A0A7V9DM78-F1
#
_cell.length_a   1.000
_cell.length_b   1.000
_cell.length_c   1.000
_cell.angle_alpha   90.00
_cell.angle_beta   90.00
_cell.angle_gamma   90.00
#
_symmetry.space_group_name_H-M   'P 1'
#
loop_
_entity.id
_entity.type
_entity.pdbx_description
1 polymer ?
#
loop_
_entity_poly.entity_id
_entity_poly.type
_entity_poly.pdbx_seq_one_letter_code
_entity_poly.pdbx_strand_id
1 'polypeptide(L)'
;MNGDGDRLLLALAVPLIGLCGIALGALFTSSRENNKLRRELSLERYREGQELFDELIRLAGERFVSLQRWLWAVLDPDAYELAEVRRAYFDVVRRWNALTWSLRARLRLTLGDELALRFMNYSDDTRTEPLSLHYRFVRVHAMVLSAEQGDKNPKEVQLPLDA
;
A
#
# COMPACT_ATOMS: atom_id res chain seq x y z
N MET A 1 -49.26 -46.15 40.53
CA MET A 1 -48.56 -46.81 39.42
C MET A 1 -48.15 -45.73 38.41
N ASN A 2 -46.97 -45.12 38.55
CA ASN A 2 -46.40 -44.16 37.58
C ASN A 2 -44.91 -44.45 37.24
N GLY A 3 -44.28 -45.44 37.88
CA GLY A 3 -42.82 -45.62 37.82
C GLY A 3 -42.25 -46.11 36.48
N ASP A 4 -43.04 -46.80 35.64
CA ASP A 4 -42.55 -47.30 34.34
C ASP A 4 -42.63 -46.24 33.23
N GLY A 5 -43.60 -45.33 33.30
CA GLY A 5 -43.70 -44.19 32.38
C GLY A 5 -42.53 -43.22 32.55
N ASP A 6 -42.15 -42.94 33.80
CA ASP A 6 -41.02 -42.06 34.12
C ASP A 6 -39.67 -42.67 33.70
N ARG A 7 -39.53 -43.99 33.79
CA ARG A 7 -38.32 -44.71 33.33
C ARG A 7 -38.17 -44.70 31.81
N LEU A 8 -39.27 -44.85 31.07
CA LEU A 8 -39.28 -44.75 29.60
C LEU A 8 -39.00 -43.33 29.12
N LEU A 9 -39.56 -42.32 29.78
CA LEU A 9 -39.29 -40.91 29.49
C LEU A 9 -37.82 -40.56 29.75
N LEU A 10 -37.24 -41.02 30.86
CA LEU A 10 -35.82 -40.82 31.15
C LEU A 10 -34.91 -41.55 30.14
N ALA A 11 -35.26 -42.78 29.76
CA ALA A 11 -34.51 -43.57 28.79
C ALA A 11 -34.48 -42.91 27.38
N LEU A 12 -35.53 -42.18 27.01
CA LEU A 12 -35.59 -41.43 25.75
C LEU A 12 -34.98 -40.02 25.86
N ALA A 13 -35.15 -39.34 27.01
CA ALA A 13 -34.68 -37.97 27.21
C ALA A 13 -33.15 -37.87 27.26
N VAL A 14 -32.47 -38.81 27.93
CA VAL A 14 -31.00 -38.81 28.07
C VAL A 14 -30.28 -38.85 26.71
N PRO A 15 -30.58 -39.77 25.77
CA PRO A 15 -29.94 -39.76 24.46
C PRO A 15 -30.33 -38.55 23.61
N LEU A 16 -31.57 -38.03 23.75
CA LEU A 16 -31.99 -36.82 23.05
C LEU A 16 -31.19 -35.59 23.51
N ILE A 17 -30.98 -35.44 24.83
CA ILE A 17 -30.15 -34.38 25.41
C ILE A 17 -28.70 -34.53 24.94
N GLY A 18 -28.19 -35.76 24.88
CA GLY A 18 -26.86 -36.04 24.33
C GLY A 18 -26.72 -35.61 22.86
N LEU A 19 -27.69 -35.96 22.01
CA LEU A 19 -27.72 -35.55 20.60
C LEU A 19 -27.85 -34.03 20.44
N CYS A 20 -28.69 -33.37 21.24
CA CYS A 20 -28.79 -31.91 21.27
C CYS A 20 -27.47 -31.27 21.71
N GLY A 21 -26.79 -31.82 22.71
CA GLY A 21 -25.49 -31.34 23.17
C GLY A 21 -24.41 -31.45 22.07
N ILE A 22 -24.38 -32.57 21.34
CA ILE A 22 -23.47 -32.78 20.20
C ILE A 22 -23.79 -31.79 19.08
N ALA A 23 -25.06 -31.61 18.72
CA ALA A 23 -25.48 -30.69 17.67
C ALA A 23 -25.13 -29.23 18.03
N LEU A 24 -25.41 -28.80 19.26
CA LEU A 24 -25.03 -27.48 19.77
C LEU A 24 -23.51 -27.31 19.77
N GLY A 25 -22.76 -28.31 20.25
CA GLY A 25 -21.31 -28.30 20.24
C GLY A 25 -20.74 -28.12 18.83
N ALA A 26 -21.27 -28.84 17.84
CA ALA A 26 -20.86 -28.71 16.44
C ALA A 26 -21.12 -27.30 15.88
N LEU A 27 -22.29 -26.72 16.17
CA LEU A 27 -22.63 -25.36 15.75
C LEU A 27 -21.71 -24.30 16.39
N PHE A 28 -21.44 -24.41 17.70
CA PHE A 28 -20.54 -23.50 18.40
C PHE A 28 -19.10 -23.60 17.88
N THR A 29 -18.60 -24.82 17.66
CA THR A 29 -17.25 -25.04 17.10
C THR A 29 -17.14 -24.45 15.70
N SER A 30 -18.10 -24.73 14.81
CA SER A 30 -18.10 -24.18 13.45
C SER A 30 -18.16 -22.64 13.44
N SER A 31 -18.99 -22.05 14.30
CA SER A 31 -19.06 -20.58 14.44
C SER A 31 -17.74 -19.99 14.94
N ARG A 32 -17.11 -20.63 15.93
CA ARG A 32 -15.82 -20.21 16.49
C ARG A 32 -14.70 -20.31 15.45
N GLU A 33 -14.67 -21.37 14.65
CA GLU A 33 -13.71 -21.55 13.56
C GLU A 33 -13.89 -20.48 12.48
N ASN A 34 -15.12 -20.22 12.04
CA ASN A 34 -15.41 -19.17 11.07
C ASN A 34 -14.98 -17.78 11.57
N ASN A 35 -15.24 -17.45 12.84
CA ASN A 35 -14.82 -16.18 13.43
C ASN A 35 -13.30 -16.09 13.54
N LYS A 36 -12.62 -17.19 13.87
CA LYS A 36 -11.16 -17.27 13.90
C LYS A 36 -10.56 -17.02 12.51
N LEU A 37 -11.06 -17.71 11.49
CA LEU A 37 -10.62 -17.54 10.09
C LEU A 37 -10.85 -16.12 9.60
N ARG A 38 -12.02 -15.53 9.88
CA ARG A 38 -12.30 -14.13 9.53
C ARG A 38 -11.32 -13.17 10.18
N ARG A 39 -10.97 -13.39 11.45
CA ARG A 39 -9.97 -12.58 12.16
C ARG A 39 -8.58 -12.75 11.57
N GLU A 40 -8.18 -13.99 11.26
CA GLU A 40 -6.87 -14.28 10.64
C GLU A 40 -6.73 -13.61 9.28
N LEU A 41 -7.73 -13.74 8.40
CA LEU A 41 -7.76 -13.05 7.11
C LEU A 41 -7.72 -11.53 7.25
N SER A 42 -8.38 -10.97 8.27
CA SER A 42 -8.34 -9.53 8.53
C SER A 42 -6.97 -9.06 9.00
N LEU A 43 -6.28 -9.85 9.82
CA LEU A 43 -4.93 -9.53 10.29
C LEU A 43 -3.90 -9.64 9.17
N GLU A 44 -4.04 -10.65 8.32
CA GLU A 44 -3.18 -10.85 7.16
C GLU A 44 -3.31 -9.67 6.17
N ARG A 45 -4.54 -9.27 5.81
CA ARG A 45 -4.77 -8.08 4.97
C ARG A 45 -4.20 -6.80 5.57
N TYR A 46 -4.34 -6.62 6.89
CA TYR A 46 -3.77 -5.47 7.58
C TYR A 46 -2.25 -5.46 7.47
N ARG A 47 -1.60 -6.61 7.68
CA ARG A 47 -0.16 -6.77 7.56
C ARG A 47 0.33 -6.53 6.13
N GLU A 48 -0.34 -7.10 5.13
CA GLU A 48 -0.04 -6.84 3.71
C GLU A 48 -0.14 -5.34 3.37
N GLY A 49 -1.14 -4.65 3.95
CA GLY A 49 -1.30 -3.20 3.82
C GLY A 49 -0.15 -2.42 4.45
N GLN A 50 0.31 -2.81 5.64
CA GLN A 50 1.48 -2.19 6.28
C GLN A 50 2.74 -2.39 5.44
N GLU A 51 3.03 -3.62 5.00
CA GLU A 51 4.20 -3.94 4.19
C GLU A 51 4.19 -3.16 2.86
N LEU A 52 3.02 -3.01 2.23
CA LEU A 52 2.86 -2.16 1.04
C LEU A 52 3.14 -0.68 1.34
N PHE A 53 2.65 -0.16 2.47
CA PHE A 53 2.84 1.24 2.83
C PHE A 53 4.30 1.56 3.13
N ASP A 54 4.98 0.68 3.87
CA ASP A 54 6.41 0.79 4.16
C ASP A 54 7.25 0.76 2.88
N GLU A 55 6.91 -0.14 1.94
CA GLU A 55 7.56 -0.20 0.64
C GLU A 55 7.36 1.10 -0.16
N LEU A 56 6.14 1.65 -0.17
CA LEU A 56 5.82 2.90 -0.86
C LEU A 56 6.57 4.09 -0.26
N ILE A 57 6.58 4.23 1.06
CA ILE A 57 7.33 5.29 1.74
C ILE A 57 8.81 5.19 1.40
N ARG A 58 9.39 3.98 1.51
CA ARG A 58 10.80 3.77 1.20
C ARG A 58 11.14 4.16 -0.24
N LEU A 59 10.38 3.68 -1.22
CA LEU A 59 10.61 4.00 -2.64
C LEU A 59 10.40 5.48 -2.95
N ALA A 60 9.38 6.11 -2.37
CA ALA A 60 9.10 7.53 -2.57
C ALA A 60 10.20 8.39 -1.94
N GLY A 61 10.65 8.04 -0.74
CA GLY A 61 11.76 8.69 -0.05
C GLY A 61 13.08 8.56 -0.82
N GLU A 62 13.43 7.36 -1.28
CA GLU A 62 14.61 7.12 -2.14
C GLU A 62 14.58 8.02 -3.38
N ARG A 63 13.43 8.11 -4.05
CA ARG A 63 13.25 8.92 -5.26
C ARG A 63 13.33 10.42 -4.96
N PHE A 64 12.70 10.87 -3.88
CA PHE A 64 12.71 12.26 -3.44
C PHE A 64 14.14 12.72 -3.09
N VAL A 65 14.84 11.98 -2.22
CA VAL A 65 16.20 12.34 -1.80
C VAL A 65 17.16 12.34 -2.98
N SER A 66 17.05 11.37 -3.89
CA SER A 66 17.92 11.32 -5.08
C SER A 66 17.64 12.47 -6.05
N LEU A 67 16.37 12.86 -6.21
CA LEU A 67 16.00 14.03 -7.02
C LEU A 67 16.51 15.33 -6.40
N GLN A 68 16.39 15.47 -5.09
CA GLN A 68 16.88 16.64 -4.35
C GLN A 68 18.41 16.76 -4.45
N ARG A 69 19.14 15.65 -4.32
CA ARG A 69 20.59 15.64 -4.51
C ARG A 69 20.98 16.04 -5.93
N TRP A 70 20.25 15.59 -6.93
CA TRP A 70 20.49 16.01 -8.31
C TRP A 70 20.25 17.52 -8.49
N LEU A 71 19.17 18.07 -7.93
CA LEU A 71 18.93 19.51 -7.94
C LEU A 71 20.07 20.28 -7.25
N TRP A 72 20.58 19.80 -6.11
CA TRP A 72 21.72 20.43 -5.44
C TRP A 72 22.99 20.39 -6.28
N ALA A 73 23.27 19.28 -6.96
CA ALA A 73 24.41 19.19 -7.89
C ALA A 73 24.27 20.13 -9.09
N VAL A 74 23.04 20.43 -9.53
CA VAL A 74 22.77 21.45 -10.57
C VAL A 74 22.98 22.87 -10.02
N LEU A 75 22.62 23.12 -8.75
CA LEU A 75 22.77 24.42 -8.10
C LEU A 75 24.23 24.73 -7.70
N ASP A 76 25.00 23.72 -7.34
CA ASP A 76 26.38 23.84 -6.86
C ASP A 76 27.27 22.76 -7.52
N PRO A 77 27.75 23.02 -8.74
CA PRO A 77 28.54 22.05 -9.51
C PRO A 77 29.91 21.74 -8.90
N ASP A 78 30.44 22.61 -8.05
CA ASP A 78 31.75 22.44 -7.43
C ASP A 78 31.71 21.47 -6.23
N ALA A 79 30.54 21.30 -5.61
CA ALA A 79 30.34 20.43 -4.45
C ALA A 79 30.02 18.96 -4.80
N TYR A 80 29.59 18.68 -6.04
CA TYR A 80 29.08 17.36 -6.42
C TYR A 80 29.51 16.95 -7.84
N GLU A 81 29.85 15.67 -8.02
CA GLU A 81 29.99 15.11 -9.35
C GLU A 81 28.61 14.88 -10.00
N LEU A 82 28.14 15.89 -10.76
CA LEU A 82 26.80 15.90 -11.37
C LEU A 82 26.47 14.61 -12.14
N ALA A 83 27.43 14.08 -12.91
CA ALA A 83 27.23 12.86 -13.69
C ALA A 83 26.94 11.62 -12.82
N GLU A 84 27.63 11.49 -11.68
CA GLU A 84 27.41 10.39 -10.74
C GLU A 84 26.06 10.52 -10.05
N VAL A 85 25.75 11.71 -9.51
CA VAL A 85 24.48 11.98 -8.82
C VAL A 85 23.29 11.75 -9.75
N ARG A 86 23.39 12.23 -11.00
CA ARG A 86 22.39 12.02 -12.03
C ARG A 86 22.21 10.53 -12.32
N ARG A 87 23.29 9.78 -12.52
CA ARG A 87 23.21 8.32 -12.74
C ARG A 87 22.47 7.62 -11.61
N ALA A 88 22.83 7.91 -10.36
CA ALA A 88 22.19 7.34 -9.18
C ALA A 88 20.68 7.64 -9.14
N TYR A 89 20.28 8.88 -9.44
CA TYR A 89 18.87 9.25 -9.53
C TYR A 89 18.12 8.45 -10.63
N PHE A 90 18.69 8.33 -11.83
CA PHE A 90 18.05 7.59 -12.92
C PHE A 90 17.93 6.08 -12.63
N ASP A 91 18.83 5.49 -11.85
CA ASP A 91 18.69 4.11 -11.38
C ASP A 91 17.48 3.96 -10.44
N VAL A 92 17.25 4.93 -9.55
CA VAL A 92 16.05 4.96 -8.69
C VAL A 92 14.78 5.15 -9.52
N VAL A 93 14.78 6.04 -10.52
CA VAL A 93 13.64 6.23 -11.44
C VAL A 93 13.33 4.93 -12.19
N ARG A 94 14.34 4.21 -12.68
CA ARG A 94 14.16 2.93 -13.38
C ARG A 94 13.47 1.90 -12.47
N ARG A 95 13.94 1.76 -11.23
CA ARG A 95 13.33 0.87 -10.23
C ARG A 95 11.91 1.27 -9.90
N TRP A 96 11.66 2.57 -9.68
CA TRP A 96 10.32 3.10 -9.44
C TRP A 96 9.37 2.75 -10.59
N ASN A 97 9.77 3.04 -11.83
CA ASN A 97 8.93 2.82 -13.00
C ASN A 97 8.62 1.33 -13.21
N ALA A 98 9.58 0.45 -12.96
CA ALA A 98 9.39 -1.00 -13.03
C ALA A 98 8.33 -1.51 -12.04
N LEU A 99 8.21 -0.88 -10.86
CA LEU A 99 7.26 -1.28 -9.81
C LEU A 99 5.94 -0.50 -9.85
N THR A 100 5.85 0.59 -10.63
CA THR A 100 4.72 1.53 -10.54
C THR A 100 3.38 0.84 -10.82
N TRP A 101 3.32 -0.01 -11.84
CA TRP A 101 2.09 -0.74 -12.18
C TRP A 101 1.66 -1.73 -11.10
N SER A 102 2.59 -2.51 -10.55
CA SER A 102 2.28 -3.49 -9.50
C SER A 102 1.88 -2.80 -8.19
N LEU A 103 2.55 -1.70 -7.83
CA LEU A 103 2.20 -0.88 -6.67
C LEU A 103 0.80 -0.29 -6.79
N ARG A 104 0.45 0.27 -7.96
CA ARG A 104 -0.92 0.78 -8.19
C ARG A 104 -1.96 -0.33 -8.08
N ALA A 105 -1.68 -1.51 -8.66
CA ALA A 105 -2.60 -2.64 -8.58
C ALA A 105 -2.78 -3.12 -7.13
N ARG A 106 -1.69 -3.24 -6.36
CA ARG A 106 -1.74 -3.61 -4.93
C ARG A 106 -2.49 -2.57 -4.11
N LEU A 107 -2.20 -1.27 -4.30
CA LEU A 107 -2.93 -0.19 -3.65
C LEU A 107 -4.44 -0.27 -3.91
N ARG A 108 -4.83 -0.53 -5.16
CA ARG A 108 -6.23 -0.68 -5.54
C ARG A 108 -6.91 -1.83 -4.80
N LEU A 109 -6.24 -2.99 -4.72
CA LEU A 109 -6.78 -4.19 -4.09
C LEU A 109 -6.84 -4.08 -2.57
N THR A 110 -5.85 -3.43 -1.95
CA THR A 110 -5.72 -3.36 -0.50
C THR A 110 -6.42 -2.15 0.12
N LEU A 111 -6.35 -0.99 -0.54
CA LEU A 111 -6.80 0.31 0.00
C LEU A 111 -7.85 1.01 -0.87
N GLY A 112 -8.20 0.44 -2.03
CA GLY A 112 -9.24 0.96 -2.93
C GLY A 112 -8.73 1.89 -4.02
N ASP A 113 -9.64 2.24 -4.92
CA ASP A 113 -9.34 3.02 -6.14
C ASP A 113 -8.85 4.44 -5.86
N GLU A 114 -9.38 5.10 -4.82
CA GLU A 114 -9.03 6.49 -4.52
C GLU A 114 -7.52 6.63 -4.25
N LEU A 115 -6.97 5.77 -3.38
CA LEU A 115 -5.54 5.79 -3.05
C LEU A 115 -4.67 5.33 -4.22
N ALA A 116 -5.13 4.36 -5.01
CA ALA A 116 -4.46 3.97 -6.24
C ALA A 116 -4.35 5.13 -7.25
N LEU A 117 -5.40 5.96 -7.36
CA LEU A 117 -5.41 7.16 -8.21
C LEU A 117 -4.51 8.27 -7.64
N ARG A 118 -4.51 8.50 -6.32
CA ARG A 118 -3.58 9.44 -5.68
C ARG A 118 -2.11 9.02 -5.84
N PHE A 119 -1.83 7.74 -5.99
CA PHE A 119 -0.49 7.26 -6.33
C PHE A 119 -0.16 7.47 -7.80
N MET A 120 -1.03 7.01 -8.71
CA MET A 120 -0.87 7.17 -10.16
C MET A 120 -2.22 7.28 -10.86
N ASN A 121 -2.41 8.41 -11.52
CA ASN A 121 -3.57 8.70 -12.36
C ASN A 121 -3.12 9.15 -13.76
N TYR A 122 -3.39 8.34 -14.79
CA TYR A 122 -3.00 8.66 -16.17
C TYR A 122 -3.60 9.96 -16.69
N SER A 123 -4.75 10.38 -16.18
CA SER A 123 -5.35 11.66 -16.54
C SER A 123 -4.52 12.86 -16.07
N ASP A 124 -3.53 12.66 -15.19
CA ASP A 124 -2.61 13.72 -14.77
C ASP A 124 -1.49 13.98 -15.78
N ASP A 125 -1.29 13.11 -16.79
CA ASP A 125 -0.27 13.29 -17.83
C ASP A 125 -0.48 14.60 -18.63
N THR A 126 -1.75 14.98 -18.82
CA THR A 126 -2.13 16.19 -19.54
C THR A 126 -2.42 17.38 -18.62
N ARG A 127 -2.34 17.20 -17.29
CA ARG A 127 -2.66 18.27 -16.35
C ARG A 127 -1.46 19.14 -16.11
N THR A 128 -1.70 20.45 -16.03
CA THR A 128 -0.70 21.39 -15.54
C THR A 128 -0.29 20.98 -14.14
N GLU A 129 -1.22 20.83 -13.19
CA GLU A 129 -0.90 20.43 -11.82
C GLU A 129 -1.33 18.97 -11.54
N PRO A 130 -0.40 18.01 -11.53
CA PRO A 130 -0.74 16.61 -11.28
C PRO A 130 -1.12 16.40 -9.81
N LEU A 131 -2.19 15.63 -9.59
CA LEU A 131 -2.63 15.27 -8.24
C LEU A 131 -1.91 14.03 -7.74
N SER A 132 -1.55 13.12 -8.64
CA SER A 132 -0.91 11.87 -8.29
C SER A 132 0.58 12.01 -8.04
N LEU A 133 1.06 11.25 -7.06
CA LEU A 133 2.46 11.27 -6.63
C LEU A 133 3.42 10.97 -7.79
N HIS A 134 3.11 9.98 -8.62
CA HIS A 134 3.94 9.62 -9.77
C HIS A 134 4.17 10.80 -10.71
N TYR A 135 3.11 11.49 -11.13
CA TYR A 135 3.21 12.58 -12.08
C TYR A 135 3.77 13.86 -11.45
N ARG A 136 3.60 14.08 -10.14
CA ARG A 136 4.35 15.11 -9.41
C ARG A 136 5.86 14.90 -9.54
N PHE A 137 6.35 13.67 -9.34
CA PHE A 137 7.77 13.37 -9.56
C PHE A 137 8.20 13.57 -11.02
N VAL A 138 7.38 13.19 -12.00
CA VAL A 138 7.69 13.41 -13.43
C VAL A 138 7.82 14.91 -13.73
N ARG A 139 6.94 15.73 -13.15
CA ARG A 139 6.98 17.18 -13.33
C ARG A 139 8.25 17.80 -12.74
N VAL A 140 8.57 17.48 -11.49
CA VAL A 140 9.77 18.03 -10.85
C VAL A 140 11.04 17.52 -11.56
N HIS A 141 11.07 16.25 -11.99
CA HIS A 141 12.14 15.73 -12.84
C HIS A 141 12.35 16.60 -14.08
N ALA A 142 11.29 16.90 -14.82
CA ALA A 142 11.38 17.71 -16.03
C ALA A 142 11.90 19.13 -15.72
N MET A 143 11.50 19.70 -14.58
CA MET A 143 12.00 21.00 -14.13
C MET A 143 13.50 20.97 -13.81
N VAL A 144 13.98 19.96 -13.08
CA VAL A 144 15.41 19.81 -12.76
C VAL A 144 16.21 19.60 -14.05
N LEU A 145 15.70 18.78 -14.98
CA LEU A 145 16.35 18.57 -16.27
C LEU A 145 16.46 19.86 -17.09
N SER A 146 15.40 20.67 -17.16
CA SER A 146 15.46 21.98 -17.82
C SER A 146 16.46 22.93 -17.14
N ALA A 147 16.58 22.87 -15.81
CA ALA A 147 17.55 23.67 -15.09
C ALA A 147 19.01 23.23 -15.36
N GLU A 148 19.27 21.92 -15.45
CA GLU A 148 20.57 21.39 -15.87
C GLU A 148 20.93 21.86 -17.29
N GLN A 149 19.95 21.99 -18.18
CA GLN A 149 20.13 22.46 -19.56
C GLN A 149 20.28 23.98 -19.69
N GLY A 150 20.06 24.73 -18.61
CA GLY A 150 20.11 26.20 -18.61
C GLY A 150 18.81 26.89 -19.07
N ASP A 151 17.75 26.13 -19.34
CA ASP A 151 16.45 26.64 -19.81
C ASP A 151 15.60 27.25 -18.69
N LYS A 152 15.88 26.90 -17.44
CA LYS A 152 15.17 27.39 -16.25
C LYS A 152 16.14 27.73 -15.13
N ASN A 153 15.76 28.71 -14.31
CA ASN A 153 16.50 29.03 -13.10
C ASN A 153 16.31 27.90 -12.06
N PRO A 154 17.39 27.20 -11.62
CA PRO A 154 17.25 26.09 -10.68
C PRO A 154 16.68 26.51 -9.32
N LYS A 155 16.77 27.79 -8.93
CA LYS A 155 16.14 28.30 -7.70
C LYS A 155 14.61 28.27 -7.74
N GLU A 156 14.02 28.36 -8.93
CA GLU A 156 12.56 28.23 -9.12
C GLU A 156 12.08 26.78 -8.97
N VAL A 157 12.99 25.81 -9.13
CA VAL A 157 12.73 24.38 -9.00
C VAL A 157 12.78 23.90 -7.55
N GLN A 158 13.33 24.70 -6.64
CA GLN A 158 13.41 24.37 -5.22
C GLN A 158 12.05 24.57 -4.50
N LEU A 159 11.28 25.59 -4.88
CA LEU A 159 9.96 25.90 -4.29
C LEU A 159 8.93 24.73 -4.37
N PRO A 160 8.84 23.95 -5.46
CA PRO A 160 7.95 22.78 -5.54
C PRO A 160 8.34 21.57 -4.68
N LEU A 161 9.60 21.48 -4.21
CA LEU A 161 10.06 20.34 -3.40
C LEU A 161 9.83 20.54 -1.90
N ASP A 162 9.66 21.80 -1.48
CA ASP A 162 9.47 22.20 -0.08
C ASP A 162 7.98 22.31 0.31
N ALA A 163 7.05 22.18 -0.64
CA ALA A 163 5.60 22.31 -0.48
C ALA A 163 4.87 20.96 -0.43
#